data_AF-A0A2B9E3W2-F1
#
_entry.id   AF-A0A2B9E3W2-F1
#
_cell.length_a   1.000
_cell.length_b   1.000
_cell.length_c   1.000
_cell.angle_alpha   90.00
_cell.angle_beta   90.00
_cell.angle_gamma   90.00
#
_symmetry.space_group_name_H-M   'P 1'
#
loop_
_entity.id
_entity.type
_entity.pdbx_description
1 polymer ?
#
loop_
_entity_poly.entity_id
_entity_poly.type
_entity_poly.pdbx_seq_one_letter_code
_entity_poly.pdbx_strand_id
1 'polypeptide(L)'
;MKKTLIVGALCLSLASLSACGDGSEKSSTVANKNEIIIHIPKEKSRNLERFEIFSQNVKDKKNDEIQIKNYLTDEEAKVPTLQTVTYKDEKFTFTYKYKSNYRKDICNKLVTPQETHGLVYMLRDCAQSEDGIILHNTAKDGEGVNSIENKSIEFIEVEGDKTYIFVKQLDVEAFVSAITHIGHTHSNTSSTHKPNFKVNVHFLSGTIQTYYLWINKEKSQGIIMDSEQTNQGHEIDKIFVDNILKALN
;
A
#
# COMPACT_ATOMS: atom_id res chain seq x y z
N MET A 1 -42.59 -31.61 52.70
CA MET A 1 -42.07 -31.77 51.32
C MET A 1 -41.22 -30.55 50.98
N LYS A 2 -39.96 -30.70 50.48
CA LYS A 2 -39.11 -29.64 49.85
C LYS A 2 -38.77 -28.43 50.79
N LYS A 3 -37.72 -27.60 50.67
CA LYS A 3 -36.45 -27.46 49.90
C LYS A 3 -35.61 -26.39 50.66
N THR A 4 -34.28 -26.29 50.75
CA THR A 4 -33.11 -27.14 50.37
C THR A 4 -31.84 -26.71 51.15
N LEU A 5 -30.87 -27.62 51.31
CA LEU A 5 -29.39 -27.46 51.40
C LEU A 5 -28.74 -26.12 51.84
N ILE A 6 -27.92 -26.22 52.90
CA ILE A 6 -26.82 -25.30 53.21
C ILE A 6 -25.67 -25.56 52.22
N VAL A 7 -25.20 -24.53 51.51
CA VAL A 7 -23.99 -24.61 50.68
C VAL A 7 -22.80 -24.15 51.52
N GLY A 8 -21.95 -25.09 51.90
CA GLY A 8 -20.71 -24.80 52.63
C GLY A 8 -19.66 -24.12 51.75
N ALA A 9 -18.95 -23.15 52.31
CA ALA A 9 -17.81 -22.53 51.66
C ALA A 9 -16.63 -23.52 51.62
N LEU A 10 -16.24 -23.94 50.41
CA LEU A 10 -15.04 -24.75 50.19
C LEU A 10 -14.01 -23.94 49.40
N CYS A 11 -13.15 -23.22 50.13
CA CYS A 11 -11.98 -22.55 49.54
C CYS A 11 -10.98 -23.61 49.04
N LEU A 12 -11.00 -23.90 47.74
CA LEU A 12 -9.98 -24.71 47.08
C LEU A 12 -8.84 -23.81 46.58
N SER A 13 -7.80 -23.72 47.40
CA SER A 13 -6.53 -23.08 47.07
C SER A 13 -5.80 -23.87 45.96
N LEU A 14 -5.75 -23.32 44.75
CA LEU A 14 -4.88 -23.82 43.68
C LEU A 14 -3.51 -23.15 43.77
N ALA A 15 -2.63 -23.74 44.58
CA ALA A 15 -1.20 -23.48 44.49
C ALA A 15 -0.59 -24.44 43.47
N SER A 16 -0.17 -23.93 42.31
CA SER A 16 0.70 -24.65 41.38
C SER A 16 1.95 -23.83 41.12
N LEU A 17 3.08 -24.31 41.66
CA LEU A 17 4.40 -23.74 41.48
C LEU A 17 5.02 -24.22 40.15
N SER A 18 5.45 -23.24 39.34
CA SER A 18 6.62 -23.26 38.45
C SER A 18 7.09 -24.59 37.84
N ALA A 19 7.07 -24.66 36.51
CA ALA A 19 8.15 -25.27 35.74
C ALA A 19 8.52 -24.31 34.59
N CYS A 20 9.79 -23.89 34.53
CA CYS A 20 10.24 -22.89 33.57
C CYS A 20 10.25 -23.44 32.15
N GLY A 21 9.72 -22.65 31.22
CA GLY A 21 10.16 -22.65 29.82
C GLY A 21 10.72 -21.27 29.53
N ASP A 22 12.00 -21.03 29.86
CA ASP A 22 12.73 -19.80 29.51
C ASP A 22 13.05 -19.77 28.00
N GLY A 23 12.01 -19.85 27.18
CA GLY A 23 12.04 -19.35 25.82
C GLY A 23 11.98 -17.83 25.91
N SER A 24 13.08 -17.16 25.57
CA SER A 24 13.19 -15.71 25.63
C SER A 24 12.32 -15.05 24.56
N GLU A 25 11.03 -14.92 24.85
CA GLU A 25 10.20 -13.88 24.25
C GLU A 25 10.89 -12.56 24.50
N LYS A 26 11.48 -12.00 23.44
CA LYS A 26 12.07 -10.67 23.46
C LYS A 26 10.98 -9.70 23.86
N SER A 27 11.04 -9.25 25.11
CA SER A 27 10.16 -8.25 25.69
C SER A 27 9.83 -7.19 24.63
N SER A 28 8.57 -7.15 24.20
CA SER A 28 8.12 -6.10 23.30
C SER A 28 8.29 -4.78 24.04
N THR A 29 9.29 -4.01 23.62
CA THR A 29 9.60 -2.73 24.24
C THR A 29 8.36 -1.85 24.12
N VAL A 30 7.81 -1.45 25.28
CA VAL A 30 6.62 -0.59 25.31
C VAL A 30 6.94 0.67 24.53
N ALA A 31 6.25 0.85 23.41
CA ALA A 31 6.40 1.98 22.52
C ALA A 31 6.30 3.29 23.30
N ASN A 32 7.24 4.21 23.12
CA ASN A 32 7.04 5.56 23.62
C ASN A 32 5.86 6.17 22.85
N LYS A 33 4.99 6.95 23.51
CA LYS A 33 3.83 7.60 22.87
C LYS A 33 4.22 8.54 21.72
N ASN A 34 5.46 9.01 21.70
CA ASN A 34 6.01 9.86 20.64
C ASN A 34 6.59 9.05 19.46
N GLU A 35 6.73 7.73 19.60
CA GLU A 35 7.20 6.83 18.55
C GLU A 35 6.00 6.21 17.85
N ILE A 36 5.93 6.37 16.53
CA ILE A 36 4.91 5.73 15.70
C ILE A 36 5.43 4.36 15.29
N ILE A 37 4.65 3.31 15.59
CA ILE A 37 5.02 1.95 15.21
C ILE A 37 4.23 1.55 13.99
N ILE A 38 4.94 1.24 12.91
CA ILE A 38 4.37 0.72 11.68
C ILE A 38 4.68 -0.78 11.60
N HIS A 39 3.61 -1.56 11.49
CA HIS A 39 3.65 -3.01 11.32
C HIS A 39 3.17 -3.39 9.92
N ILE A 40 3.82 -4.38 9.32
CA ILE A 40 3.45 -5.01 8.05
C ILE A 40 3.80 -6.50 8.19
N PRO A 41 2.94 -7.49 7.86
CA PRO A 41 1.53 -7.41 7.42
C PRO A 41 0.53 -8.05 8.41
N LYS A 42 0.92 -8.32 9.68
CA LYS A 42 0.17 -9.17 10.62
C LYS A 42 -0.15 -8.55 11.99
N GLU A 43 0.35 -7.35 12.28
CA GLU A 43 0.05 -6.61 13.50
C GLU A 43 -0.52 -5.23 13.17
N LYS A 44 -1.34 -4.69 14.07
CA LYS A 44 -1.84 -3.32 13.91
C LYS A 44 -0.74 -2.32 14.22
N SER A 45 -0.58 -1.33 13.34
CA SER A 45 0.24 -0.14 13.61
C SER A 45 -0.27 0.59 14.87
N ARG A 46 0.63 1.21 15.64
CA ARG A 46 0.34 1.78 16.97
C ARG A 46 0.75 3.26 17.03
N ASN A 47 0.09 4.01 17.90
CA ASN A 47 0.27 5.46 18.10
C ASN A 47 -0.03 6.30 16.82
N LEU A 48 -1.00 5.87 16.00
CA LEU A 48 -1.36 6.56 14.75
C LEU A 48 -1.98 7.95 14.99
N GLU A 49 -2.56 8.20 16.16
CA GLU A 49 -2.99 9.52 16.60
C GLU A 49 -1.85 10.56 16.57
N ARG A 50 -0.59 10.11 16.66
CA ARG A 50 0.59 10.98 16.54
C ARG A 50 0.81 11.46 15.10
N PHE A 51 0.49 10.64 14.09
CA PHE A 51 0.48 11.05 12.67
C PHE A 51 -0.58 12.11 12.41
N GLU A 52 -1.79 11.93 12.95
CA GLU A 52 -2.88 12.91 12.81
C GLU A 52 -2.50 14.27 13.43
N ILE A 53 -1.92 14.26 14.63
CA ILE A 53 -1.41 15.47 15.29
C ILE A 53 -0.29 16.13 14.46
N PHE A 54 0.64 15.34 13.90
CA PHE A 54 1.71 15.85 13.04
C PHE A 54 1.16 16.48 11.75
N SER A 55 0.23 15.80 11.07
CA SER A 55 -0.48 16.28 9.89
C SER A 55 -1.19 17.61 10.15
N GLN A 56 -1.87 17.74 11.30
CA GLN A 56 -2.51 18.99 11.69
C GLN A 56 -1.50 20.10 12.06
N ASN A 57 -0.39 19.78 12.73
CA ASN A 57 0.67 20.74 13.02
C ASN A 57 1.34 21.28 11.73
N VAL A 58 1.61 20.39 10.77
CA VAL A 58 2.07 20.74 9.42
C VAL A 58 1.11 21.70 8.73
N LYS A 59 -0.19 21.38 8.74
CA LYS A 59 -1.25 22.21 8.16
C LYS A 59 -1.34 23.59 8.83
N ASP A 60 -1.11 23.64 10.14
CA ASP A 60 -1.02 24.87 10.93
C ASP A 60 0.34 25.60 10.81
N LYS A 61 1.27 25.10 9.98
CA LYS A 61 2.65 25.60 9.81
C LYS A 61 3.48 25.64 11.11
N LYS A 62 3.16 24.75 12.06
CA LYS A 62 3.88 24.59 13.34
C LYS A 62 5.01 23.59 13.16
N ASN A 63 6.21 23.96 13.63
CA ASN A 63 7.34 23.04 13.67
C ASN A 63 6.99 21.80 14.51
N ASP A 64 7.24 20.60 13.98
CA ASP A 64 6.92 19.35 14.66
C ASP A 64 7.85 18.21 14.20
N GLU A 65 7.92 17.13 14.98
CA GLU A 65 8.77 15.97 14.68
C GLU A 65 8.11 14.65 15.06
N ILE A 66 8.13 13.69 14.14
CA ILE A 66 7.72 12.30 14.39
C ILE A 66 8.90 11.35 14.28
N GLN A 67 8.92 10.37 15.17
CA GLN A 67 9.83 9.23 15.08
C GLN A 67 9.04 8.03 14.56
N ILE A 68 9.52 7.43 13.48
CA ILE A 68 8.87 6.28 12.84
C ILE A 68 9.73 5.06 13.13
N LYS A 69 9.12 4.01 13.68
CA LYS A 69 9.74 2.71 13.92
C LYS A 69 9.01 1.65 13.10
N ASN A 70 9.67 1.19 12.04
CA ASN A 70 9.19 0.08 11.22
C ASN A 70 9.65 -1.23 11.85
N TYR A 71 8.71 -2.10 12.22
CA TYR A 71 9.01 -3.45 12.69
C TYR A 71 8.86 -4.39 11.50
N LEU A 72 9.99 -4.68 10.84
CA LEU A 72 10.04 -5.64 9.75
C LEU A 72 10.44 -7.02 10.27
N THR A 73 9.53 -7.98 10.10
CA THR A 73 9.83 -9.43 10.14
C THR A 73 9.90 -10.04 8.73
N ASP A 74 9.58 -9.26 7.70
CA ASP A 74 9.60 -9.63 6.29
C ASP A 74 10.43 -8.62 5.48
N GLU A 75 11.34 -9.10 4.62
CA GLU A 75 12.28 -8.26 3.86
C GLU A 75 11.61 -7.56 2.65
N GLU A 76 10.38 -7.95 2.30
CA GLU A 76 9.68 -7.52 1.08
C GLU A 76 8.97 -6.16 1.21
N ALA A 77 8.79 -5.64 2.42
CA ALA A 77 8.04 -4.40 2.65
C ALA A 77 8.81 -3.17 2.15
N LYS A 78 8.38 -2.61 1.01
CA LYS A 78 8.99 -1.46 0.31
C LYS A 78 8.88 -0.10 1.06
N VAL A 79 8.66 -0.09 2.37
CA VAL A 79 8.62 1.15 3.18
C VAL A 79 10.05 1.49 3.63
N PRO A 80 10.58 2.69 3.29
CA PRO A 80 11.93 3.06 3.66
C PRO A 80 12.12 3.08 5.19
N THR A 81 13.29 2.64 5.66
CA THR A 81 13.66 2.78 7.08
C THR A 81 13.97 4.23 7.40
N LEU A 82 12.92 4.99 7.68
CA LEU A 82 12.96 6.33 8.28
C LEU A 82 13.13 6.18 9.79
N GLN A 83 13.94 7.03 10.42
CA GLN A 83 14.02 7.10 11.88
C GLN A 83 13.23 8.30 12.42
N THR A 84 13.45 9.46 11.81
CA THR A 84 12.89 10.74 12.25
C THR A 84 12.51 11.57 11.03
N VAL A 85 11.33 12.17 11.06
CA VAL A 85 10.86 13.17 10.10
C VAL A 85 10.57 14.45 10.86
N THR A 86 11.40 15.47 10.62
CA THR A 86 11.25 16.81 11.22
C THR A 86 10.60 17.74 10.19
N TYR A 87 9.50 18.38 10.56
CA TYR A 87 8.91 19.50 9.81
C TYR A 87 9.32 20.82 10.46
N LYS A 88 10.03 21.66 9.71
CA LYS A 88 10.50 22.97 10.17
C LYS A 88 10.67 23.93 8.99
N ASP A 89 10.34 25.20 9.20
CA ASP A 89 10.54 26.28 8.21
C ASP A 89 9.88 25.93 6.85
N GLU A 90 8.66 25.38 6.94
CA GLU A 90 7.82 24.83 5.85
C GLU A 90 8.44 23.67 5.05
N LYS A 91 9.45 22.97 5.60
CA LYS A 91 10.16 21.86 4.95
C LYS A 91 10.22 20.61 5.80
N PHE A 92 10.15 19.45 5.15
CA PHE A 92 10.39 18.15 5.77
C PHE A 92 11.85 17.78 5.60
N THR A 93 12.48 17.31 6.67
CA THR A 93 13.84 16.78 6.66
C THR A 93 13.85 15.42 7.34
N PHE A 94 14.49 14.44 6.73
CA PHE A 94 14.66 13.10 7.30
C PHE A 94 15.95 12.44 6.80
N THR A 95 16.32 11.37 7.50
CA THR A 95 17.38 10.45 7.08
C THR A 95 16.76 9.10 6.76
N TYR A 96 17.12 8.53 5.61
CA TYR A 96 16.66 7.22 5.15
C TYR A 96 17.85 6.34 4.73
N LYS A 97 17.69 5.02 4.81
CA LYS A 97 18.71 4.04 4.39
C LYS A 97 18.45 3.57 2.97
N TYR A 98 19.42 3.74 2.07
CA TYR A 98 19.36 3.26 0.69
C TYR A 98 20.70 2.62 0.28
N LYS A 99 20.67 1.37 -0.22
CA LYS A 99 21.86 0.58 -0.58
C LYS A 99 22.96 0.68 0.51
N SER A 100 22.57 0.34 1.73
CA SER A 100 23.38 0.38 2.97
C SER A 100 23.90 1.75 3.44
N ASN A 101 23.69 2.83 2.68
CA ASN A 101 24.11 4.19 3.06
C ASN A 101 22.94 4.98 3.65
N TYR A 102 23.21 5.78 4.68
CA TYR A 102 22.28 6.78 5.17
C TYR A 102 22.34 8.03 4.28
N ARG A 103 21.18 8.47 3.79
CA ARG A 103 21.02 9.67 2.98
C ARG A 103 20.08 10.62 3.70
N LYS A 104 20.35 11.92 3.57
CA LYS A 104 19.43 12.98 3.98
C LYS A 104 18.64 13.43 2.75
N ASP A 105 17.35 13.64 2.92
CA ASP A 105 16.50 14.26 1.90
C ASP A 105 15.71 15.43 2.50
N ILE A 106 15.19 16.28 1.63
CA ILE A 106 14.34 17.42 1.96
C ILE A 106 13.15 17.39 1.01
N CYS A 107 11.94 17.36 1.56
CA CYS A 107 10.69 17.42 0.81
C CYS A 107 9.89 18.66 1.19
N ASN A 108 9.03 19.13 0.30
CA ASN A 108 8.27 20.38 0.50
C ASN A 108 6.76 20.15 0.69
N LYS A 109 6.25 18.95 0.38
CA LYS A 109 4.82 18.63 0.51
C LYS A 109 4.59 17.39 1.38
N LEU A 110 3.68 17.49 2.34
CA LEU A 110 2.98 16.33 2.92
C LEU A 110 1.71 16.08 2.10
N VAL A 111 1.49 14.83 1.75
CA VAL A 111 0.28 14.34 1.10
C VAL A 111 -0.43 13.38 2.05
N THR A 112 -1.74 13.55 2.16
CA THR A 112 -2.58 12.85 3.14
C THR A 112 -3.44 11.75 2.49
N PRO A 113 -4.04 10.83 3.27
CA PRO A 113 -4.98 9.84 2.75
C PRO A 113 -6.17 10.46 2.00
N GLN A 114 -6.59 11.67 2.36
CA GLN A 114 -7.65 12.39 1.65
C GLN A 114 -7.25 12.78 0.21
N GLU A 115 -5.97 12.99 -0.05
CA GLU A 115 -5.42 13.27 -1.38
C GLU A 115 -5.06 12.00 -2.17
N THR A 116 -4.93 10.85 -1.50
CA THR A 116 -4.48 9.57 -2.10
C THR A 116 -5.53 8.48 -2.00
N HIS A 117 -6.81 8.85 -2.11
CA HIS A 117 -7.94 7.90 -2.14
C HIS A 117 -8.03 6.93 -0.94
N GLY A 118 -7.47 7.33 0.21
CA GLY A 118 -7.42 6.56 1.46
C GLY A 118 -6.17 5.70 1.65
N LEU A 119 -5.16 5.80 0.77
CA LEU A 119 -4.05 4.85 0.71
C LEU A 119 -2.86 5.18 1.60
N VAL A 120 -2.35 6.42 1.62
CA VAL A 120 -1.07 6.73 2.29
C VAL A 120 -0.99 8.12 2.93
N TYR A 121 -0.16 8.21 3.97
CA TYR A 121 0.60 9.42 4.27
C TYR A 121 1.95 9.35 3.54
N MET A 122 2.30 10.37 2.76
CA MET A 122 3.59 10.42 2.05
C MET A 122 4.15 11.84 1.93
N LEU A 123 5.45 11.95 1.70
CA LEU A 123 6.11 13.20 1.32
C LEU A 123 6.32 13.24 -0.20
N ARG A 124 6.05 14.39 -0.81
CA ARG A 124 6.30 14.71 -2.23
C ARG A 124 7.16 15.98 -2.36
N ASP A 125 7.56 16.28 -3.59
CA ASP A 125 8.42 17.42 -3.96
C ASP A 125 9.77 17.37 -3.23
N CYS A 126 10.41 16.19 -3.30
CA CYS A 126 11.66 15.85 -2.62
C CYS A 126 12.90 16.14 -3.47
N ALA A 127 14.02 16.47 -2.82
CA ALA A 127 15.26 16.84 -3.50
C ALA A 127 16.07 15.62 -4.01
N GLN A 128 15.86 14.42 -3.46
CA GLN A 128 16.56 13.19 -3.86
C GLN A 128 15.63 12.02 -4.18
N SER A 129 14.42 11.98 -3.62
CA SER A 129 13.45 10.90 -3.80
C SER A 129 12.36 11.32 -4.78
N GLU A 130 12.61 11.16 -6.07
CA GLU A 130 11.73 11.64 -7.16
C GLU A 130 10.28 11.13 -7.05
N ASP A 131 10.08 9.84 -6.75
CA ASP A 131 8.75 9.25 -6.56
C ASP A 131 8.08 9.63 -5.22
N GLY A 132 8.75 10.43 -4.38
CA GLY A 132 8.35 10.72 -3.01
C GLY A 132 8.71 9.61 -2.01
N ILE A 133 8.25 9.76 -0.77
CA ILE A 133 8.53 8.85 0.34
C ILE A 133 7.24 8.55 1.11
N ILE A 134 6.81 7.30 1.08
CA ILE A 134 5.67 6.82 1.88
C ILE A 134 6.10 6.82 3.36
N LEU A 135 5.34 7.54 4.19
CA LEU A 135 5.50 7.55 5.64
C LEU A 135 4.69 6.44 6.30
N HIS A 136 3.47 6.19 5.82
CA HIS A 136 2.56 5.17 6.36
C HIS A 136 1.50 4.77 5.33
N ASN A 137 1.23 3.48 5.19
CA ASN A 137 0.10 2.95 4.41
C ASN A 137 -1.14 2.86 5.32
N THR A 138 -2.25 3.46 4.92
CA THR A 138 -3.54 3.47 5.64
C THR A 138 -4.57 2.50 5.06
N ALA A 139 -4.26 1.83 3.95
CA ALA A 139 -5.02 0.69 3.45
C ALA A 139 -5.12 -0.42 4.53
N LYS A 140 -6.21 -1.18 4.56
CA LYS A 140 -6.50 -2.13 5.66
C LYS A 140 -5.62 -3.37 5.57
N ASP A 141 -5.53 -4.16 6.65
CA ASP A 141 -4.69 -5.37 6.68
C ASP A 141 -5.00 -6.32 5.49
N GLY A 142 -3.98 -6.66 4.69
CA GLY A 142 -4.12 -7.37 3.39
C GLY A 142 -4.05 -6.46 2.15
N GLU A 143 -4.40 -5.19 2.37
CA GLU A 143 -4.33 -3.91 1.62
C GLU A 143 -3.05 -3.61 0.84
N GLY A 144 -2.49 -4.56 0.08
CA GLY A 144 -1.24 -4.34 -0.65
C GLY A 144 -1.35 -3.20 -1.66
N VAL A 145 -0.51 -2.17 -1.54
CA VAL A 145 -0.42 -1.12 -2.55
C VAL A 145 0.21 -1.72 -3.80
N ASN A 146 -0.62 -1.96 -4.82
CA ASN A 146 -0.19 -2.51 -6.11
C ASN A 146 0.95 -1.68 -6.72
N SER A 147 1.89 -2.33 -7.42
CA SER A 147 3.01 -1.63 -8.06
C SER A 147 3.36 -2.21 -9.43
N ILE A 148 3.68 -1.35 -10.39
CA ILE A 148 4.29 -1.70 -11.68
C ILE A 148 5.71 -1.13 -11.68
N GLU A 149 6.71 -1.94 -12.07
CA GLU A 149 8.13 -1.52 -12.12
C GLU A 149 8.67 -0.89 -10.81
N ASN A 150 8.12 -1.32 -9.66
CA ASN A 150 8.35 -0.76 -8.31
C ASN A 150 7.75 0.63 -8.02
N LYS A 151 6.97 1.21 -8.94
CA LYS A 151 6.17 2.41 -8.69
C LYS A 151 4.82 2.03 -8.09
N SER A 152 4.51 2.55 -6.91
CA SER A 152 3.25 2.30 -6.22
C SER A 152 2.09 3.03 -6.90
N ILE A 153 0.99 2.32 -7.14
CA ILE A 153 -0.21 2.82 -7.81
C ILE A 153 -1.13 3.49 -6.79
N GLU A 154 -1.71 4.63 -7.17
CA GLU A 154 -2.75 5.33 -6.41
C GLU A 154 -4.14 4.87 -6.85
N PHE A 155 -4.42 4.88 -8.16
CA PHE A 155 -5.65 4.35 -8.73
C PHE A 155 -5.46 4.04 -10.23
N ILE A 156 -6.43 3.34 -10.80
CA ILE A 156 -6.51 3.11 -12.24
C ILE A 156 -7.79 3.76 -12.77
N GLU A 157 -7.64 4.62 -13.78
CA GLU A 157 -8.74 5.15 -14.57
C GLU A 157 -8.84 4.37 -15.88
N VAL A 158 -10.06 4.02 -16.30
CA VAL A 158 -10.30 3.32 -17.56
C VAL A 158 -11.33 4.08 -18.38
N GLU A 159 -10.91 4.62 -19.52
CA GLU A 159 -11.75 5.24 -20.53
C GLU A 159 -12.25 4.17 -21.51
N GLY A 160 -13.57 3.99 -21.63
CA GLY A 160 -14.21 3.08 -22.58
C GLY A 160 -15.51 3.66 -23.14
N ASP A 161 -16.62 2.94 -22.99
CA ASP A 161 -17.98 3.47 -23.20
C ASP A 161 -18.36 4.56 -22.18
N LYS A 162 -17.73 4.50 -21.01
CA LYS A 162 -17.71 5.52 -19.95
C LYS A 162 -16.35 5.49 -19.24
N THR A 163 -16.09 6.46 -18.38
CA THR A 163 -14.92 6.45 -17.50
C THR A 163 -15.20 5.66 -16.22
N TYR A 164 -14.28 4.77 -15.85
CA TYR A 164 -14.28 3.99 -14.61
C TYR A 164 -13.08 4.40 -13.76
N ILE A 165 -13.21 4.37 -12.43
CA ILE A 165 -12.11 4.65 -11.48
C ILE A 165 -12.03 3.50 -10.47
N PHE A 166 -10.85 2.87 -10.39
CA PHE A 166 -10.56 1.72 -9.55
C PHE A 166 -9.51 2.06 -8.49
N VAL A 167 -9.91 1.99 -7.22
CA VAL A 167 -9.05 2.26 -6.05
C VAL A 167 -8.81 0.99 -5.23
N LYS A 168 -9.76 0.05 -5.20
CA LYS A 168 -9.66 -1.15 -4.36
C LYS A 168 -8.57 -2.08 -4.90
N GLN A 169 -7.82 -2.69 -3.98
CA GLN A 169 -6.70 -3.58 -4.32
C GLN A 169 -7.07 -4.63 -5.38
N LEU A 170 -8.13 -5.41 -5.16
CA LEU A 170 -8.53 -6.51 -6.07
C LEU A 170 -8.92 -6.02 -7.47
N ASP A 171 -9.55 -4.85 -7.57
CA ASP A 171 -9.99 -4.27 -8.84
C ASP A 171 -8.76 -3.73 -9.61
N VAL A 172 -7.82 -3.09 -8.91
CA VAL A 172 -6.54 -2.60 -9.46
C VAL A 172 -5.63 -3.77 -9.86
N GLU A 173 -5.56 -4.81 -9.03
CA GLU A 173 -4.74 -6.02 -9.23
C GLU A 173 -5.12 -6.77 -10.52
N ALA A 174 -6.40 -6.75 -10.91
CA ALA A 174 -6.85 -7.32 -12.18
C ALA A 174 -6.13 -6.72 -13.40
N PHE A 175 -6.02 -5.39 -13.46
CA PHE A 175 -5.30 -4.68 -14.53
C PHE A 175 -3.79 -4.83 -14.40
N VAL A 176 -3.25 -4.71 -13.18
CA VAL A 176 -1.80 -4.82 -12.91
C VAL A 176 -1.27 -6.21 -13.28
N SER A 177 -2.02 -7.26 -12.97
CA SER A 177 -1.65 -8.64 -13.35
C SER A 177 -1.57 -8.77 -14.87
N ALA A 178 -2.57 -8.27 -15.61
CA ALA A 178 -2.56 -8.28 -17.07
C ALA A 178 -1.36 -7.51 -17.64
N ILE A 179 -1.07 -6.31 -17.13
CA ILE A 179 0.04 -5.46 -17.60
C ILE A 179 1.42 -6.09 -17.32
N THR A 180 1.60 -6.70 -16.15
CA THR A 180 2.91 -7.23 -15.73
C THR A 180 3.25 -8.58 -16.34
N HIS A 181 2.26 -9.40 -16.68
CA HIS A 181 2.49 -10.76 -17.20
C HIS A 181 2.68 -10.84 -18.73
N ILE A 182 2.52 -9.71 -19.46
CA ILE A 182 2.77 -9.59 -20.90
C ILE A 182 4.07 -10.26 -21.36
N GLY A 183 5.16 -10.12 -20.59
CA GLY A 183 6.49 -10.60 -20.97
C GLY A 183 6.62 -12.13 -21.09
N HIS A 184 5.66 -12.90 -20.56
CA HIS A 184 5.69 -14.36 -20.59
C HIS A 184 4.98 -14.97 -21.82
N THR A 185 4.08 -14.22 -22.46
CA THR A 185 3.43 -14.61 -23.72
C THR A 185 4.18 -13.99 -24.91
N HIS A 186 5.12 -14.75 -25.50
CA HIS A 186 5.90 -14.34 -26.68
C HIS A 186 5.08 -14.31 -27.99
N SER A 187 3.87 -13.74 -27.97
CA SER A 187 3.00 -13.55 -29.12
C SER A 187 2.82 -12.06 -29.45
N ASN A 188 3.73 -11.52 -30.27
CA ASN A 188 3.45 -10.29 -31.01
C ASN A 188 2.33 -10.59 -32.00
N THR A 189 1.09 -10.33 -31.61
CA THR A 189 -0.09 -10.60 -32.43
C THR A 189 -0.34 -9.42 -33.36
N SER A 190 -0.25 -9.67 -34.66
CA SER A 190 -0.73 -8.71 -35.66
C SER A 190 -2.26 -8.72 -35.63
N SER A 191 -2.83 -7.63 -35.14
CA SER A 191 -4.25 -7.48 -34.83
C SER A 191 -4.81 -6.25 -35.53
N THR A 192 -5.90 -6.41 -36.30
CA THR A 192 -6.61 -5.27 -36.92
C THR A 192 -7.64 -4.63 -35.99
N HIS A 193 -7.67 -5.05 -34.72
CA HIS A 193 -8.56 -4.49 -33.72
C HIS A 193 -8.05 -3.13 -33.23
N LYS A 194 -8.98 -2.20 -32.98
CA LYS A 194 -8.68 -0.95 -32.28
C LYS A 194 -8.85 -1.15 -30.76
N PRO A 195 -8.14 -0.40 -29.91
CA PRO A 195 -8.42 -0.39 -28.48
C PRO A 195 -9.89 -0.05 -28.23
N ASN A 196 -10.52 -0.77 -27.29
CA ASN A 196 -11.83 -0.41 -26.76
C ASN A 196 -11.78 0.09 -25.32
N PHE A 197 -10.61 0.03 -24.69
CA PHE A 197 -10.30 0.69 -23.43
C PHE A 197 -8.93 1.37 -23.51
N LYS A 198 -8.83 2.56 -22.91
CA LYS A 198 -7.57 3.23 -22.58
C LYS A 198 -7.46 3.25 -21.06
N VAL A 199 -6.38 2.69 -20.53
CA VAL A 199 -6.15 2.45 -19.10
C VAL A 199 -5.05 3.39 -18.64
N ASN A 200 -5.39 4.40 -17.86
CA ASN A 200 -4.44 5.32 -17.23
C ASN A 200 -4.13 4.80 -15.82
N VAL A 201 -2.89 4.37 -15.60
CA VAL A 201 -2.39 4.01 -14.27
C VAL A 201 -1.84 5.28 -13.62
N HIS A 202 -2.46 5.74 -12.54
CA HIS A 202 -2.02 6.89 -11.76
C HIS A 202 -1.15 6.40 -10.60
N PHE A 203 0.09 6.86 -10.52
CA PHE A 203 1.03 6.46 -9.47
C PHE A 203 1.02 7.44 -8.30
N LEU A 204 1.39 6.96 -7.11
CA LEU A 204 1.56 7.77 -5.91
C LEU A 204 2.67 8.84 -6.05
N SER A 205 3.52 8.79 -7.08
CA SER A 205 4.42 9.91 -7.41
C SER A 205 3.75 11.07 -8.15
N GLY A 206 2.48 10.92 -8.54
CA GLY A 206 1.75 11.87 -9.41
C GLY A 206 2.02 11.68 -10.90
N THR A 207 2.83 10.67 -11.28
CA THR A 207 3.03 10.29 -12.68
C THR A 207 1.87 9.43 -13.19
N ILE A 208 1.67 9.42 -14.50
CA ILE A 208 0.62 8.63 -15.18
C ILE A 208 1.29 7.79 -16.28
N GLN A 209 0.88 6.53 -16.42
CA GLN A 209 1.26 5.67 -17.54
C GLN A 209 0.01 5.10 -18.21
N THR A 210 -0.11 5.28 -19.52
CA THR A 210 -1.27 4.86 -20.30
C THR A 210 -1.00 3.57 -21.05
N TYR A 211 -1.94 2.64 -20.97
CA TYR A 211 -1.97 1.38 -21.72
C TYR A 211 -3.23 1.33 -22.58
N TYR A 212 -3.15 0.67 -23.73
CA TYR A 212 -4.28 0.51 -24.65
C TYR A 212 -4.72 -0.94 -24.67
N LEU A 213 -6.00 -1.21 -24.41
CA LEU A 213 -6.54 -2.56 -24.33
C LEU A 213 -7.63 -2.75 -25.39
N TRP A 214 -7.58 -3.89 -26.08
CA TRP A 214 -8.72 -4.45 -26.77
C TRP A 214 -9.20 -5.68 -26.01
N ILE A 215 -10.49 -5.73 -25.64
CA ILE A 215 -11.10 -6.88 -24.96
C ILE A 215 -12.37 -7.32 -25.70
N ASN A 216 -12.44 -8.58 -26.10
CA ASN A 216 -13.67 -9.22 -26.55
C ASN A 216 -14.41 -9.84 -25.35
N LYS A 217 -15.48 -9.16 -24.90
CA LYS A 217 -16.30 -9.59 -23.75
C LYS A 217 -16.97 -10.96 -23.93
N GLU A 218 -17.34 -11.32 -25.17
CA GLU A 218 -18.05 -12.59 -25.46
C GLU A 218 -17.12 -13.81 -25.46
N LYS A 219 -15.84 -13.60 -25.79
CA LYS A 219 -14.85 -14.68 -25.96
C LYS A 219 -13.83 -14.76 -24.83
N SER A 220 -13.86 -13.82 -23.86
CA SER A 220 -12.80 -13.65 -22.85
C SER A 220 -11.40 -13.55 -23.47
N GLN A 221 -11.26 -12.82 -24.59
CA GLN A 221 -9.97 -12.57 -25.24
C GLN A 221 -9.56 -11.12 -25.04
N GLY A 222 -8.26 -10.88 -24.88
CA GLY A 222 -7.74 -9.54 -24.67
C GLY A 222 -6.34 -9.37 -25.25
N ILE A 223 -6.03 -8.13 -25.67
CA ILE A 223 -4.71 -7.72 -26.17
C ILE A 223 -4.36 -6.40 -25.48
N ILE A 224 -3.16 -6.30 -24.90
CA ILE A 224 -2.54 -5.01 -24.55
C ILE A 224 -1.73 -4.55 -25.76
N MET A 225 -2.05 -3.38 -26.26
CA MET A 225 -1.56 -2.82 -27.52
C MET A 225 -0.46 -1.79 -27.27
N ASP A 226 0.55 -1.78 -28.14
CA ASP A 226 1.76 -0.96 -27.96
C ASP A 226 1.48 0.55 -28.00
N SER A 227 0.37 0.93 -28.64
CA SER A 227 -0.15 2.30 -28.73
C SER A 227 -1.62 2.30 -29.16
N GLU A 228 -2.24 3.48 -29.18
CA GLU A 228 -3.60 3.69 -29.68
C GLU A 228 -3.78 3.33 -31.17
N GLN A 229 -2.71 3.43 -31.97
CA GLN A 229 -2.76 3.38 -33.44
C GLN A 229 -2.07 2.15 -34.05
N THR A 230 -1.39 1.34 -33.24
CA THR A 230 -0.66 0.16 -33.70
C THR A 230 -1.56 -1.06 -33.84
N ASN A 231 -1.41 -1.77 -34.95
CA ASN A 231 -1.98 -3.11 -35.15
C ASN A 231 -1.13 -4.22 -34.46
N GLN A 232 -0.42 -3.87 -33.39
CA GLN A 232 0.52 -4.71 -32.67
C GLN A 232 0.29 -4.59 -31.17
N GLY A 233 0.50 -5.72 -30.50
CA GLY A 233 0.32 -5.89 -29.08
C GLY A 233 0.48 -7.35 -28.67
N HIS A 234 0.25 -7.58 -27.39
CA HIS A 234 0.48 -8.84 -26.71
C HIS A 234 -0.82 -9.44 -26.20
N GLU A 235 -1.02 -10.74 -26.41
CA GLU A 235 -2.19 -11.46 -25.92
C GLU A 235 -2.16 -11.56 -24.39
N ILE A 236 -3.29 -11.22 -23.77
CA ILE A 236 -3.52 -11.31 -22.33
C ILE A 236 -4.08 -12.71 -22.02
N ASP A 237 -3.48 -13.43 -21.07
CA ASP A 237 -4.03 -14.70 -20.60
C ASP A 237 -5.49 -14.55 -20.15
N LYS A 238 -6.34 -15.51 -20.56
CA LYS A 238 -7.79 -15.51 -20.32
C LYS A 238 -8.17 -15.21 -18.86
N ILE A 239 -7.40 -15.70 -17.90
CA ILE A 239 -7.65 -15.48 -16.46
C ILE A 239 -7.60 -14.00 -16.07
N PHE A 240 -6.67 -13.22 -16.64
CA PHE A 240 -6.60 -11.78 -16.37
C PHE A 240 -7.67 -11.02 -17.14
N VAL A 241 -8.04 -11.47 -18.35
CA VAL A 241 -9.18 -10.90 -19.10
C VAL A 241 -10.49 -11.09 -18.32
N ASP A 242 -10.74 -12.29 -17.78
CA ASP A 242 -11.92 -12.58 -16.96
C ASP A 242 -11.95 -11.71 -15.69
N ASN A 243 -10.80 -11.47 -15.05
CA ASN A 243 -10.69 -10.59 -13.89
C ASN A 243 -10.97 -9.11 -14.24
N ILE A 244 -10.46 -8.61 -15.37
CA ILE A 244 -10.76 -7.25 -15.85
C ILE A 244 -12.25 -7.11 -16.20
N LEU A 245 -12.84 -8.10 -16.87
CA LEU A 245 -14.27 -8.12 -17.18
C LEU A 245 -15.12 -8.13 -15.90
N LYS A 246 -14.69 -8.80 -14.84
CA LYS A 246 -15.34 -8.79 -13.53
C LYS A 246 -15.26 -7.43 -12.84
N ALA A 247 -14.16 -6.68 -13.01
CA ALA A 247 -14.01 -5.33 -12.46
C ALA A 247 -14.84 -4.27 -13.24
N LEU A 248 -15.02 -4.45 -14.55
CA LEU A 248 -15.74 -3.51 -15.43
C LEU A 248 -17.29 -3.63 -15.39
N ASN A 249 -17.84 -4.59 -14.65
CA ASN A 249 -19.28 -4.88 -14.55
C ASN A 249 -19.89 -4.36 -13.25
#